data_AF-A0A0F9LTI3-F1
#
_entry.id   AF-A0A0F9LTI3-F1
#
_cell.length_a   1.000
_cell.length_b   1.000
_cell.length_c   1.000
_cell.angle_alpha   90.00
_cell.angle_beta   90.00
_cell.angle_gamma   90.00
#
_symmetry.space_group_name_H-M   'P 1'
#
loop_
_entity.id
_entity.type
_entity.pdbx_description
1 polymer ?
#
loop_
_entity_poly.entity_id
_entity_poly.type
_entity_poly.pdbx_seq_one_letter_code
_entity_poly.pdbx_strand_id
1 'polypeptide(L)' 'MELVIITTGRKKGLLENTLVNDILAPFNPDASTEPLLLDDKCYHYVAVDDNVPLEDVISSLMQIEGIESVYEKPLDFPPM' A
#
# COMPACT_ATOMS: atom_id res chain seq x y z
N MET A 1 1.21 3.02 -11.58
CA MET A 1 0.54 1.85 -10.96
C MET A 1 -0.07 2.20 -9.60
N GLU A 2 -1.09 1.48 -9.10
CA GLU A 2 -1.64 1.66 -7.73
C GLU A 2 -1.49 0.38 -6.87
N LEU A 3 -0.87 0.54 -5.70
CA LEU A 3 -0.72 -0.48 -4.66
C LEU A 3 -1.80 -0.31 -3.59
N VAL A 4 -2.36 -1.43 -3.16
CA VAL A 4 -3.24 -1.50 -1.99
C VAL A 4 -2.48 -2.15 -0.85
N ILE A 5 -2.34 -1.41 0.24
CA ILE A 5 -1.67 -1.85 1.46
C ILE A 5 -2.71 -1.93 2.57
N ILE A 6 -2.95 -3.14 3.07
CA ILE A 6 -3.87 -3.41 4.17
C ILE A 6 -3.07 -3.47 5.47
N THR A 7 -3.45 -2.68 6.45
CA THR A 7 -2.89 -2.74 7.80
C THR A 7 -3.90 -3.21 8.83
N THR A 8 -3.42 -3.92 9.84
CA THR A 8 -4.20 -4.24 11.04
C THR A 8 -4.32 -2.99 11.93
N GLY A 9 -5.54 -2.55 12.18
CA GLY A 9 -5.84 -1.39 13.04
C GLY A 9 -5.98 -0.05 12.31
N ARG A 10 -6.51 0.95 13.01
CA ARG A 10 -6.80 2.29 12.49
C ARG A 10 -5.57 3.20 12.37
N LYS A 11 -4.49 2.72 11.76
CA LYS A 11 -3.34 3.58 11.45
C LYS A 11 -3.67 4.41 10.21
N LYS A 12 -3.88 5.71 10.40
CA LYS A 12 -4.26 6.62 9.32
C LYS A 12 -3.08 7.00 8.40
N GLY A 13 -1.86 6.97 8.93
CA GLY A 13 -0.65 7.36 8.19
C GLY A 13 0.26 6.18 7.88
N LEU A 14 0.07 5.57 6.70
CA LEU A 14 0.99 4.54 6.21
C LEU A 14 2.33 5.13 5.77
N LEU A 15 2.29 6.26 5.07
CA LEU A 15 3.48 7.02 4.64
C LEU A 15 4.19 7.73 5.80
N GLU A 16 3.53 7.87 6.96
CA GLU A 16 4.19 8.36 8.18
C GLU A 16 5.10 7.31 8.81
N ASN A 17 4.98 6.04 8.40
CA ASN A 17 5.89 4.99 8.82
C ASN A 17 7.19 5.09 8.02
N THR A 18 8.29 5.40 8.71
CA THR A 18 9.63 5.55 8.11
C THR A 18 10.02 4.35 7.25
N LEU A 19 9.70 3.12 7.68
CA LEU A 19 10.05 1.91 6.94
C LEU A 19 9.29 1.80 5.60
N VAL A 20 8.00 2.13 5.61
CA VAL A 20 7.18 2.12 4.39
C VAL A 20 7.67 3.20 3.44
N ASN A 21 7.96 4.39 3.97
CA ASN A 21 8.49 5.49 3.18
C ASN A 21 9.88 5.17 2.61
N ASP A 22 10.79 4.55 3.35
CA ASP A 22 12.11 4.14 2.83
C ASP A 22 12.02 3.14 1.67
N ILE A 23 11.10 2.17 1.76
CA ILE A 23 10.89 1.17 0.70
C ILE A 23 10.28 1.84 -0.54
N LEU A 24 9.30 2.72 -0.34
CA LEU A 24 8.53 3.29 -1.44
C LEU A 24 9.11 4.58 -2.02
N ALA A 25 9.90 5.34 -1.26
CA ALA A 25 10.55 6.60 -1.66
C ALA A 25 11.22 6.58 -3.05
N PRO A 26 12.00 5.55 -3.42
CA PRO A 26 12.60 5.50 -4.76
C PRO A 26 11.59 5.41 -5.91
N PHE A 27 10.31 5.15 -5.62
CA PHE A 27 9.24 4.92 -6.59
C PHE A 27 8.16 6.01 -6.58
N ASN A 28 8.48 7.18 -6.00
CA ASN A 28 7.57 8.33 -5.87
C ASN A 28 6.18 7.93 -5.35
N PRO A 29 6.08 7.48 -4.09
CA PRO A 29 4.80 7.05 -3.56
C PRO A 29 3.91 8.26 -3.35
N ASP A 30 2.78 8.27 -4.06
CA ASP A 30 1.75 9.27 -3.90
C ASP A 30 0.52 8.63 -3.27
N ALA A 31 0.01 9.20 -2.18
CA ALA A 31 -1.22 8.72 -1.58
C ALA A 31 -2.40 9.12 -2.49
N SER A 32 -2.77 8.22 -3.38
CA SER A 32 -3.80 8.42 -4.41
C SER A 32 -5.14 8.83 -3.82
N THR A 33 -5.49 8.31 -2.63
CA THR A 33 -6.78 8.57 -1.96
C THR A 33 -6.66 8.40 -0.44
N GLU A 34 -7.59 9.00 0.31
CA GLU A 34 -7.72 8.76 1.74
C GLU A 34 -7.86 7.26 2.05
N PRO A 35 -7.24 6.77 3.14
CA PRO A 35 -7.32 5.37 3.47
C PRO A 35 -8.75 4.96 3.82
N LEU A 36 -9.20 3.86 3.22
CA LEU A 36 -10.53 3.29 3.49
C LEU A 36 -10.44 2.43 4.74
N LEU A 37 -11.19 2.82 5.77
CA LEU A 37 -11.32 2.04 7.00
C LEU A 37 -12.54 1.15 6.89
N LEU A 38 -12.34 -0.17 6.81
CA LEU A 38 -13.42 -1.15 6.78
C LEU A 38 -13.21 -2.13 7.94
N ASP A 39 -14.20 -2.21 8.82
CA ASP A 39 -14.15 -3.02 10.05
C ASP A 39 -12.92 -2.68 10.92
N ASP A 40 -11.99 -3.64 11.08
CA ASP A 40 -10.72 -3.52 11.82
C ASP A 40 -9.50 -3.35 10.89
N LYS A 41 -9.73 -3.16 9.59
CA LYS A 41 -8.70 -3.06 8.56
C LYS A 41 -8.65 -1.65 7.97
N CYS A 42 -7.45 -1.19 7.67
CA CYS A 42 -7.22 0.07 6.99
C CYS A 42 -6.58 -0.21 5.63
N TYR A 43 -7.26 0.20 4.56
CA TYR A 43 -6.82 0.04 3.18
C TYR A 43 -6.19 1.34 2.71
N HIS A 44 -4.90 1.30 2.45
CA HIS A 44 -4.13 2.43 1.94
C HIS A 44 -3.90 2.24 0.44
N TYR A 45 -4.30 3.24 -0.34
CA TYR A 45 -4.08 3.27 -1.78
C TYR A 45 -2.90 4.18 -2.07
N VAL A 46 -1.82 3.60 -2.60
CA VAL A 46 -0.58 4.31 -2.89
C VAL A 46 -0.27 4.15 -4.37
N ALA A 47 -0.28 5.25 -5.12
CA ALA A 47 0.23 5.29 -6.47
C ALA A 47 1.75 5.26 -6.45
N VAL A 48 2.35 4.44 -7.31
CA VAL A 48 3.79 4.29 -7.47
C VAL A 48 4.13 4.18 -8.97
N ASP A 49 5.39 4.41 -9.32
CA ASP A 49 5.88 4.25 -10.69
C ASP A 49 5.69 2.82 -11.23
N ASP A 50 5.44 2.67 -12.53
CA ASP A 50 5.17 1.38 -13.17
C ASP A 50 6.40 0.45 -13.24
N ASN A 51 7.59 0.96 -12.93
CA ASN A 51 8.84 0.17 -12.89
C ASN A 51 9.13 -0.43 -11.51
N VAL A 52 8.16 -0.43 -10.60
CA VAL A 52 8.31 -0.99 -9.25
C VAL A 52 8.51 -2.51 -9.31
N PRO A 53 9.55 -3.06 -8.67
CA PRO A 53 9.68 -4.50 -8.46
C PRO A 53 8.67 -4.96 -7.40
N LEU A 54 7.46 -5.29 -7.85
CA LEU A 54 6.33 -5.56 -6.97
C LEU A 54 6.56 -6.68 -5.97
N GLU A 55 7.13 -7.80 -6.40
CA GLU A 55 7.37 -8.95 -5.51
C GLU A 55 8.32 -8.60 -4.36
N ASP A 56 9.38 -7.84 -4.65
CA ASP A 56 10.35 -7.38 -3.66
C ASP A 56 9.74 -6.35 -2.70
N VAL A 57 8.97 -5.40 -3.24
CA VAL A 57 8.30 -4.36 -2.45
C VAL A 57 7.21 -4.97 -1.56
N ILE A 58 6.36 -5.85 -2.11
CA ILE A 58 5.33 -6.58 -1.36
C ILE A 58 5.99 -7.41 -0.27
N SER A 59 7.03 -8.19 -0.59
CA SER A 59 7.75 -9.00 0.41
C SER A 59 8.35 -8.14 1.52
N SER A 60 8.92 -6.99 1.18
CA SER A 60 9.52 -6.07 2.16
C SER A 60 8.46 -5.40 3.04
N LEU A 61 7.34 -4.98 2.46
CA LEU A 61 6.23 -4.39 3.21
C LEU A 61 5.54 -5.43 4.11
N MET A 62 5.40 -6.67 3.65
CA MET A 62 4.85 -7.78 4.43
C MET A 62 5.71 -8.13 5.66
N GLN A 63 6.97 -7.72 5.70
CA GLN A 63 7.84 -7.87 6.89
C GLN A 63 7.61 -6.77 7.94
N ILE A 64 6.88 -5.71 7.61
CA ILE A 64 6.62 -4.60 8.55
C ILE A 64 5.47 -5.00 9.48
N GLU A 65 5.74 -4.90 10.78
CA GLU A 65 4.74 -5.18 11.81
C GLU A 65 3.54 -4.23 11.70
N GLY A 66 2.35 -4.81 11.51
CA GLY A 66 1.09 -4.09 11.30
C GLY A 66 0.62 -4.05 9.84
N ILE A 67 1.43 -4.50 8.87
CA ILE A 67 0.97 -4.75 7.51
C ILE A 67 0.40 -6.18 7.43
N GLU A 68 -0.86 -6.31 7.04
CA GLU A 68 -1.54 -7.59 6.89
C GLU A 68 -1.40 -8.16 5.48
N SER A 69 -1.48 -7.29 4.47
CA SER A 69 -1.42 -7.68 3.07
C SER A 69 -1.04 -6.50 2.19
N VAL A 70 -0.33 -6.77 1.10
CA VAL A 70 -0.03 -5.80 0.05
C VAL A 70 -0.27 -6.44 -1.30
N TYR A 71 -0.97 -5.75 -2.19
CA TYR A 71 -1.20 -6.21 -3.55
C TYR A 71 -1.35 -5.04 -4.52
N GLU A 72 -1.07 -5.32 -5.79
CA GLU A 72 -1.44 -4.44 -6.90
C GLU A 72 -2.95 -4.35 -7.03
N LYS A 73 -3.51 -3.13 -7.11
CA LYS A 73 -4.87 -2.98 -7.58
C LYS A 73 -4.88 -3.29 -9.08
N PRO A 74 -5.54 -4.37 -9.54
CA PRO A 74 -5.71 -4.56 -10.97
C PRO A 74 -6.50 -3.37 -11.53
N LEU A 75 -6.02 -2.80 -12.64
CA LEU A 75 -6.78 -1.83 -13.43
C LEU A 75 -8.16 -2.43 -13.72
N ASP A 76 -9.20 -1.80 -13.17
CA ASP A 76 -10.63 -2.03 -13.40
C ASP A 76 -10.99 -3.43 -13.95
N PHE A 77 -11.34 -4.37 -13.07
CA PHE A 77 -12.32 -5.36 -13.49
C PHE A 77 -13.66 -4.64 -13.59
N PRO A 78 -14.31 -4.56 -14.78
CA PRO A 78 -15.65 -4.03 -14.87
C PRO A 78 -16.57 -4.88 -13.97
N PRO A 79 -17.56 -4.26 -13.28
CA PRO A 79 -18.49 -5.00 -12.46
C PRO A 79 -19.18 -6.06 -13.32
N MET A 80 -19.11 -7.33 -12.91
CA MET A 80 -19.96 -8.39 -13.47
C MET A 80 -21.41 -8.18 -13.02
#